data_AF-A0A2E2UUB7-F1
#
_entry.id   AF-A0A2E2UUB7-F1
#
_cell.length_a   1.000
_cell.length_b   1.000
_cell.length_c   1.000
_cell.angle_alpha   90.00
_cell.angle_beta   90.00
_cell.angle_gamma   90.00
#
_symmetry.space_group_name_H-M   'P 1'
#
loop_
_entity.id
_entity.type
_entity.pdbx_description
1 polymer ?
#
loop_
_entity_poly.entity_id
_entity_poly.type
_entity_poly.pdbx_seq_one_letter_code
_entity_poly.pdbx_strand_id
1 'polypeptide(L)' 'FVGFVHQAVIDQYLTKHEAPEDIELYFCGPPLMNQAVLKLADDWGIPDENVRFDDFGG' A
#
# COMPACT_ATOMS: atom_id res chain seq x y z
N PHE A 1 -9.98 8.09 11.27
CA PHE A 1 -9.20 8.29 10.02
C PHE A 1 -10.12 8.91 8.98
N VAL A 2 -9.62 9.85 8.19
CA VAL A 2 -10.36 10.52 7.10
C VAL A 2 -9.43 10.67 5.90
N GLY A 3 -9.97 10.71 4.68
CA GLY A 3 -9.19 10.79 3.43
C GLY A 3 -9.00 9.45 2.73
N PHE A 4 -8.09 9.40 1.76
CA PHE A 4 -7.78 8.18 1.01
C PHE A 4 -7.05 7.16 1.88
N VAL A 5 -7.40 5.89 1.72
CA VAL A 5 -6.89 4.81 2.57
C VAL A 5 -5.37 4.69 2.54
N HIS A 6 -4.73 4.83 1.38
CA HIS A 6 -3.28 4.75 1.25
C HIS A 6 -2.57 5.84 2.08
N GLN A 7 -3.08 7.08 2.05
CA GLN A 7 -2.53 8.18 2.85
C GLN A 7 -2.75 7.95 4.35
N ALA A 8 -3.94 7.51 4.74
CA ALA A 8 -4.25 7.22 6.14
C ALA A 8 -3.36 6.11 6.71
N VAL A 9 -3.03 5.08 5.93
CA VAL A 9 -2.11 4.00 6.34
C VAL A 9 -0.68 4.51 6.48
N ILE A 10 -0.20 5.34 5.53
CA ILE A 10 1.13 5.97 5.62
C ILE A 10 1.25 6.79 6.91
N ASP A 11 0.36 7.77 7.09
CA ASP A 11 0.48 8.79 8.14
C ASP A 11 0.36 8.19 9.54
N GLN A 12 -0.41 7.12 9.67
CA GLN A 12 -0.77 6.57 10.97
C GLN A 12 0.08 5.38 11.37
N TYR A 13 0.63 4.64 10.41
CA TYR A 13 1.34 3.39 10.65
C TYR A 13 2.73 3.37 9.99
N LEU A 14 2.83 3.52 8.66
CA LEU A 14 4.12 3.30 7.97
C LEU A 14 5.21 4.30 8.39
N THR A 15 4.85 5.56 8.60
CA THR A 15 5.77 6.60 9.10
C THR A 15 6.34 6.34 10.50
N LYS A 16 5.73 5.44 11.26
CA LYS A 16 6.13 5.08 12.63
C LYS A 16 6.75 3.68 12.71
N HIS A 17 6.83 2.97 11.58
CA HIS A 17 7.39 1.63 11.50
C HIS A 17 8.91 1.73 11.32
N GLU A 18 9.68 0.90 12.04
CA GLU A 18 11.15 0.97 11.99
C GLU A 18 11.73 0.44 10.67
N ALA A 19 11.06 -0.52 10.04
CA ALA A 19 11.44 -1.10 8.75
C ALA A 19 10.19 -1.34 7.88
N PRO A 20 9.58 -0.29 7.30
CA PRO A 20 8.38 -0.41 6.46
C PRO A 20 8.58 -1.23 5.18
N GLU A 21 9.81 -1.35 4.68
CA GLU A 21 10.19 -2.18 3.52
C GLU A 21 9.98 -3.69 3.74
N ASP A 22 10.04 -4.14 5.00
CA ASP A 22 9.96 -5.56 5.36
C ASP A 22 8.51 -6.07 5.52
N ILE A 23 7.51 -5.21 5.31
CA ILE A 23 6.10 -5.58 5.48
C ILE A 23 5.55 -6.30 4.25
N GLU A 24 4.61 -7.22 4.47
CA GLU A 24 3.82 -7.79 3.38
C GLU A 24 2.52 -7.00 3.19
N LEU A 25 2.32 -6.45 1.98
CA LEU A 25 1.15 -5.67 1.59
C LEU A 25 0.15 -6.55 0.84
N TYR A 26 -0.99 -6.81 1.47
CA TYR A 26 -2.15 -7.47 0.85
C TYR A 26 -3.30 -6.49 0.73
N PHE A 27 -3.75 -6.18 -0.49
CA PHE A 27 -4.86 -5.25 -0.69
C PHE A 27 -5.74 -5.61 -1.89
N CYS A 28 -6.94 -5.04 -1.91
CA CYS A 28 -7.87 -5.21 -3.00
C CYS A 28 -8.83 -4.04 -3.04
N GLY A 29 -9.08 -3.48 -4.22
CA GLY A 29 -10.06 -2.41 -4.41
C GLY A 29 -10.16 -1.93 -5.85
N PRO A 30 -10.78 -0.76 -6.07
CA PRO A 30 -10.98 -0.20 -7.40
C PRO A 30 -9.65 0.11 -8.12
N PRO A 31 -9.62 0.16 -9.47
CA PRO A 31 -8.38 0.34 -10.23
C PRO A 31 -7.52 1.53 -9.78
N LEU A 32 -8.14 2.69 -9.50
CA LEU A 32 -7.44 3.88 -9.01
C LEU A 32 -6.86 3.69 -7.59
N MET A 33 -7.53 2.92 -6.73
CA MET A 33 -7.02 2.61 -5.41
C MET A 33 -5.81 1.69 -5.51
N ASN A 34 -5.90 0.65 -6.34
CA ASN A 34 -4.81 -0.31 -6.51
C ASN A 34 -3.55 0.38 -7.03
N GLN A 35 -3.68 1.24 -8.05
CA GLN A 35 -2.55 2.02 -8.58
C GLN A 35 -1.92 2.93 -7.53
N ALA A 36 -2.73 3.57 -6.67
CA ALA A 36 -2.21 4.42 -5.60
C ALA A 36 -1.44 3.63 -4.53
N VAL A 37 -1.91 2.43 -4.16
CA VAL A 37 -1.23 1.56 -3.18
C VAL A 37 0.02 0.92 -3.77
N LEU A 38 0.02 0.54 -5.06
CA LEU A 38 1.22 0.07 -5.76
C LEU A 38 2.30 1.15 -5.81
N LYS A 39 1.92 2.39 -6.15
CA LYS A 39 2.84 3.52 -6.14
C LYS A 39 3.43 3.77 -4.75
N LEU A 40 2.60 3.67 -3.72
CA LEU A 40 3.05 3.78 -2.33
C LEU A 40 4.09 2.71 -2.00
N ALA A 41 3.88 1.45 -2.40
CA ALA A 41 4.83 0.38 -2.13
C ALA A 41 6.19 0.63 -2.78
N ASP A 42 6.19 1.08 -4.04
CA ASP A 42 7.39 1.46 -4.80
C ASP A 42 8.14 2.65 -4.14
N ASP A 43 7.42 3.72 -3.78
CA ASP A 43 8.01 4.91 -3.15
C ASP A 43 8.68 4.60 -1.79
N TRP A 44 8.23 3.55 -1.11
CA TRP A 44 8.73 3.12 0.21
C TRP A 44 9.71 1.95 0.14
N GLY A 45 10.06 1.49 -1.06
CA GLY A 45 11.04 0.43 -1.26
C GLY A 45 10.56 -0.96 -0.80
N ILE A 46 9.25 -1.17 -0.71
CA ILE A 46 8.70 -2.50 -0.40
C ILE A 46 8.93 -3.40 -1.62
N PRO A 47 9.63 -4.55 -1.46
CA PRO A 47 9.91 -5.44 -2.58
C PRO A 47 8.63 -5.95 -3.26
N ASP A 48 8.65 -6.12 -4.59
CA ASP A 48 7.52 -6.69 -5.34
C ASP A 48 7.08 -8.06 -4.79
N GLU A 49 8.02 -8.84 -4.27
CA GLU A 49 7.73 -10.13 -3.62
C GLU A 49 6.91 -9.99 -2.32
N ASN A 50 6.83 -8.80 -1.74
CA ASN A 50 6.00 -8.52 -0.57
C ASN A 50 4.66 -7.84 -0.93
N VAL A 51 4.44 -7.51 -2.20
CA VAL A 51 3.22 -6.84 -2.67
C VAL A 51 2.28 -7.84 -3.35
N ARG A 52 1.09 -8.00 -2.80
CA ARG A 52 0.04 -8.88 -3.33
C ARG A 52 -1.27 -8.13 -3.40
N PHE A 53 -1.89 -8.13 -4.56
CA PHE A 53 -3.22 -7.55 -4.71
C PHE A 53 -4.11 -8.44 -5.57
N ASP A 54 -5.40 -8.37 -5.26
CA ASP A 54 -6.42 -9.00 -6.08
C ASP A 54 -7.03 -7.94 -7.00
N ASP A 55 -7.11 -8.25 -8.29
CA ASP A 55 -7.76 -7.42 -9.30
C ASP A 55 -9.04 -8.11 -9.71
N PHE A 56 -10.17 -7.57 -9.26
CA PHE A 56 -11.49 -8.08 -9.62
C PHE A 56 -11.84 -7.89 -11.10
N GLY A 57 -10.94 -7.34 -11.93
CA GLY A 57 -11.05 -7.33 -13.39
C GLY A 57 -12.04 -6.31 -13.93
N GLY A 58 -12.02 -5.11 -13.35
CA GLY A 58 -12.93 -4.01 -13.68
C GLY A 58 -13.00 -3.64 -15.17
#